data_AF-A0A257A9I5-F1
#
_entry.id   AF-A0A257A9I5-F1
#
_cell.length_a   1.000
_cell.length_b   1.000
_cell.length_c   1.000
_cell.angle_alpha   90.00
_cell.angle_beta   90.00
_cell.angle_gamma   90.00
#
_symmetry.space_group_name_H-M   'P 1'
#
loop_
_entity.id
_entity.type
_entity.pdbx_description
1 polymer ?
#
loop_
_entity_poly.entity_id
_entity_poly.type
_entity_poly.pdbx_seq_one_letter_code
_entity_poly.pdbx_strand_id
1 'polypeptide(L)' 'MNKLKWDKRYDFSKVIIWYVSRGEANDLGYVKGEDIIEIGKYFLETSKGTIPYHRIVKIEYEGEEVR' A
#
# COMPACT_ATOMS: atom_id res chain seq x y z
N MET A 1 5.42 -15.72 1.29
CA MET A 1 4.67 -16.42 0.23
C MET A 1 3.28 -15.78 0.11
N ASN A 2 3.18 -14.81 -0.79
CA ASN A 2 2.08 -13.85 -1.00
C ASN A 2 0.77 -14.51 -1.49
N LYS A 3 -0.09 -15.02 -0.58
CA LYS A 3 -1.44 -15.49 -0.95
C LYS A 3 -2.42 -14.35 -1.26
N LEU A 4 -2.18 -13.15 -0.73
CA LEU A 4 -3.09 -11.99 -0.90
C LEU A 4 -3.05 -11.39 -2.32
N LYS A 5 -1.94 -11.56 -3.06
CA LYS A 5 -1.78 -10.96 -4.40
C LYS A 5 -2.62 -11.65 -5.50
N TRP A 6 -3.22 -12.81 -5.20
CA TRP A 6 -3.89 -13.66 -6.19
C TRP A 6 -5.35 -13.97 -5.85
N ASP A 7 -5.90 -13.37 -4.80
CA ASP A 7 -7.32 -13.56 -4.48
C ASP A 7 -8.17 -12.75 -5.46
N LYS A 8 -8.73 -13.44 -6.47
CA LYS A 8 -9.61 -12.86 -7.51
C LYS A 8 -10.86 -12.17 -6.98
N ARG A 9 -11.14 -12.26 -5.68
CA ARG A 9 -12.27 -11.57 -5.03
C ARG A 9 -11.99 -10.08 -4.81
N TYR A 10 -10.73 -9.67 -4.79
CA TYR A 10 -10.34 -8.29 -4.55
C TYR A 10 -9.46 -7.78 -5.70
N ASP A 11 -9.89 -6.68 -6.31
CA ASP A 11 -9.11 -6.02 -7.34
C ASP A 11 -8.04 -5.14 -6.69
N PHE A 12 -6.84 -5.70 -6.54
CA PHE A 12 -5.73 -5.00 -5.89
C PHE A 12 -5.32 -3.71 -6.61
N SER A 13 -5.68 -3.54 -7.90
CA SER A 13 -5.45 -2.28 -8.63
C SER A 13 -6.27 -1.11 -8.05
N LYS A 14 -7.35 -1.40 -7.33
CA LYS A 14 -8.23 -0.41 -6.70
C LYS A 14 -7.81 -0.03 -5.28
N VAL A 15 -6.73 -0.64 -4.78
CA VAL A 15 -6.18 -0.35 -3.45
C VAL A 15 -5.26 0.86 -3.52
N ILE A 16 -5.41 1.79 -2.59
CA ILE A 16 -4.45 2.89 -2.36
C ILE A 16 -4.01 2.83 -0.91
N ILE A 17 -2.70 2.84 -0.67
CA ILE A 17 -2.11 2.82 0.66
C ILE A 17 -1.40 4.14 0.90
N TRP A 18 -1.83 4.86 1.93
CA TRP A 18 -1.22 6.11 2.36
C TRP A 18 -0.22 5.85 3.47
N TYR A 19 0.93 6.50 3.38
CA TYR A 19 2.00 6.36 4.36
C TYR A 19 2.67 7.68 4.68
N VAL A 20 3.24 7.78 5.88
CA VAL A 20 4.05 8.94 6.28
C VAL A 20 5.36 8.96 5.48
N SER A 21 5.56 10.02 4.71
CA SER A 21 6.72 10.24 3.83
C SER A 21 7.43 11.50 4.28
N ARG A 22 8.62 11.36 4.90
CA ARG A 22 9.41 12.51 5.34
C ARG A 22 10.00 13.21 4.13
N GLY A 23 9.55 14.44 3.83
CA GLY A 23 10.06 15.26 2.73
C GLY A 23 9.10 15.47 1.57
N GLU A 24 7.88 14.94 1.62
CA GLU A 24 6.80 15.27 0.67
C GLU A 24 5.90 16.37 1.21
N ALA A 25 5.23 17.11 0.31
CA ALA A 25 4.26 18.12 0.70
C ALA A 25 3.14 17.46 1.53
N ASN A 26 2.97 17.90 2.77
CA ASN A 26 2.06 17.34 3.79
C ASN A 26 2.52 16.06 4.50
N ASP A 27 3.79 15.66 4.38
CA ASP A 27 4.37 14.48 5.06
C ASP A 27 3.66 13.15 4.76
N LEU A 28 2.88 13.10 3.67
CA LEU A 28 2.12 11.93 3.24
C LEU A 28 2.46 11.57 1.79
N GLY A 29 2.75 10.30 1.57
CA GLY A 29 2.83 9.68 0.26
C GLY A 29 1.76 8.61 0.10
N TYR A 30 1.54 8.16 -1.13
CA TYR A 30 0.65 7.04 -1.42
C TYR A 30 1.28 6.08 -2.41
N VAL A 31 0.89 4.81 -2.32
CA VAL A 31 1.19 3.79 -3.31
C VAL A 31 -0.08 3.08 -3.73
N LYS A 32 -0.23 2.81 -5.04
CA LYS A 32 -1.33 2.00 -5.55
C LYS A 32 -1.01 0.53 -5.40
N GLY A 33 -2.02 -0.31 -5.21
CA GLY A 33 -1.81 -1.75 -5.09
C GLY A 33 -1.16 -2.38 -6.33
N GLU A 34 -1.34 -1.80 -7.52
CA GLU A 34 -0.64 -2.21 -8.76
C GLU A 34 0.89 -2.02 -8.68
N ASP A 35 1.37 -1.04 -7.91
CA ASP A 35 2.80 -0.75 -7.71
C ASP A 35 3.43 -1.63 -6.63
N ILE A 36 2.63 -2.40 -5.88
CA ILE A 36 3.11 -3.30 -4.82
C ILE A 36 3.63 -4.59 -5.45
N ILE A 37 4.93 -4.81 -5.28
CA ILE A 37 5.64 -5.98 -5.77
C ILE A 37 5.44 -7.15 -4.79
N GLU A 38 5.63 -6.92 -3.50
CA GLU A 38 5.53 -7.94 -2.45
C GLU A 38 4.97 -7.36 -1.14
N ILE A 39 4.09 -8.13 -0.49
CA ILE A 39 3.66 -7.88 0.89
C ILE A 39 4.57 -8.72 1.79
N GLY A 40 5.63 -8.09 2.31
CA GLY A 40 6.61 -8.72 3.18
C GLY A 40 6.08 -8.96 4.59
N LYS A 41 6.95 -9.35 5.53
CA LYS A 41 6.55 -9.54 6.94
C LYS A 41 6.43 -8.22 7.71
N TYR A 42 7.24 -7.22 7.35
CA TYR A 42 7.37 -5.96 8.09
C TYR A 42 7.23 -4.71 7.21
N PHE A 43 7.28 -4.89 5.88
CA PHE A 43 7.26 -3.82 4.91
C PHE A 43 6.53 -4.26 3.63
N LEU A 44 5.97 -3.29 2.93
CA LEU A 44 5.56 -3.42 1.54
C LEU A 44 6.76 -3.13 0.65
N GLU A 45 6.98 -3.98 -0.34
CA GLU A 45 7.92 -3.71 -1.42
C GLU A 45 7.18 -3.15 -2.63
N THR A 46 7.69 -2.06 -3.18
CA THR A 46 7.09 -1.34 -4.31
C THR A 46 8.15 -1.11 -5.37
N SER A 47 7.73 -0.74 -6.58
CA SER A 47 8.63 -0.32 -7.66
C SER A 47 9.55 0.87 -7.28
N LYS A 48 9.17 1.67 -6.27
CA LYS A 48 9.87 2.88 -5.85
C LYS A 48 10.65 2.73 -4.53
N GLY A 49 10.57 1.57 -3.87
CA GLY A 49 11.22 1.32 -2.59
C GLY A 49 10.35 0.56 -1.60
N THR A 50 10.72 0.60 -0.32
CA THR A 50 10.03 -0.14 0.74
C THR A 50 9.27 0.77 1.70
N ILE A 51 8.04 0.38 2.04
CA ILE A 51 7.17 1.11 2.97
C ILE A 51 6.97 0.27 4.24
N PRO A 52 7.51 0.71 5.39
CA PRO A 52 7.29 0.03 6.67
C PRO A 52 5.82 0.13 7.12
N TYR A 53 5.28 -0.94 7.71
CA TYR A 53 3.87 -0.96 8.12
C TYR A 53 3.51 0.09 9.18
N HIS A 54 4.42 0.40 10.09
CA HIS A 54 4.21 1.43 11.11
C HIS A 54 4.08 2.85 10.53
N ARG A 55 4.32 3.03 9.23
CA ARG A 55 4.10 4.30 8.52
C ARG A 55 2.78 4.34 7.77
N ILE A 56 2.10 3.21 7.60
CA ILE A 56 0.80 3.17 6.91
C ILE A 56 -0.23 3.82 7.83
N VAL A 57 -0.94 4.81 7.31
CA VAL A 57 -1.94 5.59 8.07
C VAL A 57 -3.36 5.36 7.56
N LYS A 58 -3.51 4.96 6.30
CA LYS A 58 -4.82 4.76 5.67
C LYS A 58 -4.70 3.75 4.52
N ILE A 59 -5.70 2.88 4.40
CA ILE A 59 -5.89 2.01 3.24
C ILE A 59 -7.24 2.36 2.64
N GLU A 60 -7.28 2.59 1.33
CA GLU A 60 -8.50 2.84 0.58
C GLU A 60 -8.72 1.73 -0.43
N TYR A 61 -9.99 1.39 -0.65
CA TYR A 61 -10.45 0.49 -1.69
C TYR A 61 -11.65 1.14 -2.38
N GLU A 62 -11.56 1.35 -3.70
CA GLU A 62 -12.63 2.01 -4.47
C GLU A 62 -13.00 3.42 -3.98
N GLY A 63 -12.06 4.13 -3.36
CA GLY A 63 -12.27 5.47 -2.80
C GLY A 63 -12.90 5.46 -1.40
N GLU A 64 -13.17 4.28 -0.84
CA GLU A 64 -13.65 4.13 0.53
C GLU A 64 -12.51 3.71 1.45
N GLU A 65 -12.43 4.33 2.63
CA GLU A 65 -11.47 3.92 3.67
C GLU A 65 -11.85 2.52 4.19
N VAL A 66 -10.92 1.58 4.10
CA VAL A 66 -11.06 0.26 4.69
C VAL A 66 -10.47 0.30 6.10
N ARG A 67 -11.32 0.04 7.10
CA ARG A 67 -10.92 -0.04 8.52
C ARG A 67 -10.67 -1.47 8.98
#